data_AF-A0A929C1L3-F1
#
_entry.id   AF-A0A929C1L3-F1
#
_cell.length_a   1.000
_cell.length_b   1.000
_cell.length_c   1.000
_cell.angle_alpha   90.00
_cell.angle_beta   90.00
_cell.angle_gamma   90.00
#
_symmetry.space_group_name_H-M   'P 1'
#
loop_
_entity.id
_entity.type
_entity.pdbx_description
1 polymer ?
#
loop_
_entity_poly.entity_id
_entity_poly.type
_entity_poly.pdbx_seq_one_letter_code
_entity_poly.pdbx_strand_id
1 'polypeptide(L)' 'TLNAEGEGRMGFFKGSGTVHLTEQDDGTLMVYEGEIQIGGKLASIGQRLIDMTSKTMIRQGMKGLDAALEERKANVTDG' A
#
# COMPACT_ATOMS: atom_id res chain seq x y z
N THR A 1 9.21 3.02 8.12
CA THR A 1 9.09 3.59 6.77
C THR A 1 9.50 2.54 5.76
N LEU A 2 8.63 2.22 4.81
CA LEU A 2 8.90 1.34 3.67
C LEU A 2 9.36 2.22 2.50
N ASN A 3 10.36 1.76 1.75
CA ASN A 3 10.83 2.46 0.56
C ASN A 3 10.78 1.51 -0.63
N ALA A 4 10.41 2.03 -1.79
CA ALA A 4 10.34 1.29 -3.05
C ALA A 4 10.94 2.14 -4.16
N GLU A 5 11.80 1.54 -4.98
CA GLU A 5 12.42 2.23 -6.10
C GLU A 5 12.34 1.36 -7.35
N GLY A 6 12.26 1.99 -8.52
CA GLY A 6 12.37 1.28 -9.78
C GLY A 6 12.76 2.21 -10.92
N GLU A 7 13.60 1.72 -11.81
CA GLU A 7 14.13 2.46 -12.95
C GLU A 7 14.05 1.61 -14.20
N GLY A 8 13.66 2.21 -15.31
CA GLY A 8 13.60 1.54 -16.60
C GLY A 8 13.60 2.53 -17.76
N ARG A 9 13.58 2.00 -18.98
CA ARG A 9 13.68 2.80 -20.22
C ARG A 9 12.61 3.90 -20.33
N MET A 10 11.47 3.74 -19.67
CA MET A 10 10.36 4.68 -19.70
C MET A 10 10.40 5.74 -18.59
N GLY A 11 11.26 5.60 -17.59
CA GLY A 11 11.35 6.52 -16.46
C GLY A 11 11.75 5.83 -15.17
N PHE A 12 11.61 6.55 -14.08
CA PHE A 12 11.92 6.07 -12.74
C PHE A 12 10.78 6.40 -11.77
N PHE A 13 10.68 5.63 -10.70
CA PHE A 13 9.86 5.95 -9.55
C PHE A 13 10.64 5.74 -8.24
N LYS A 14 10.36 6.58 -7.25
CA LYS A 14 10.80 6.44 -5.86
C LYS A 14 9.60 6.66 -4.97
N GLY A 15 9.25 5.66 -4.18
CA GLY A 15 8.15 5.70 -3.23
C GLY A 15 8.67 5.52 -1.82
N SER A 16 8.10 6.28 -0.89
CA SER A 16 8.22 6.04 0.54
C SER A 16 6.82 5.84 1.12
N GLY A 17 6.71 5.08 2.19
CA GLY A 17 5.45 4.91 2.89
C GLY A 17 5.65 4.62 4.36
N THR A 18 4.70 5.02 5.18
CA THR A 18 4.69 4.73 6.61
C THR A 18 3.37 4.11 6.97
N VAL A 19 3.42 3.12 7.85
CA VAL A 19 2.25 2.50 8.44
C VAL A 19 2.32 2.76 9.94
N HIS A 20 1.24 3.27 10.49
CA HIS A 20 1.02 3.49 11.90
C HIS A 20 -0.12 2.60 12.36
N LEU A 21 0.14 1.81 13.39
CA LEU A 21 -0.84 0.96 14.05
C LEU A 21 -1.09 1.55 15.44
N THR A 22 -2.35 1.82 15.73
CA THR A 22 -2.77 2.34 17.03
C THR A 22 -3.84 1.40 17.59
N GLU A 23 -3.62 0.88 18.79
CA GLU A 23 -4.63 0.13 19.52
C GLU A 23 -5.83 1.04 19.85
N GLN A 24 -7.04 0.51 19.65
CA GLN A 24 -8.31 1.15 19.92
C GLN A 24 -9.18 0.19 20.73
N ASP A 25 -10.20 0.70 21.41
CA ASP A 25 -11.08 -0.11 22.25
C ASP A 25 -11.80 -1.24 21.49
N ASP A 26 -12.02 -1.07 20.18
CA ASP A 26 -12.72 -2.03 19.30
C ASP A 26 -11.79 -2.74 18.28
N GLY A 27 -10.48 -2.53 18.35
CA GLY A 27 -9.54 -3.15 17.42
C GLY A 27 -8.23 -2.39 17.24
N THR A 28 -7.71 -2.38 16.03
CA THR A 28 -6.48 -1.67 15.68
C THR A 28 -6.75 -0.73 14.53
N LEU A 29 -6.54 0.57 14.74
CA LEU A 29 -6.56 1.54 13.67
C LEU A 29 -5.23 1.49 12.92
N MET A 30 -5.29 1.16 11.63
CA MET A 30 -4.14 1.24 10.73
C MET A 30 -4.23 2.49 9.86
N VAL A 31 -3.29 3.41 10.04
CA VAL A 31 -3.10 4.58 9.17
C VAL A 31 -1.90 4.32 8.28
N TYR A 32 -2.06 4.54 6.98
CA TYR A 32 -0.95 4.46 6.04
C TYR A 32 -0.80 5.78 5.29
N GLU A 33 0.43 6.19 5.10
CA GLU A 33 0.80 7.35 4.31
C GLU A 33 1.85 6.94 3.30
N GLY A 34 1.85 7.56 2.13
CA GLY A 34 2.81 7.26 1.08
C GLY A 34 3.04 8.44 0.17
N GLU A 35 4.31 8.65 -0.17
CA GLU A 35 4.74 9.64 -1.14
C GLU A 35 5.41 8.91 -2.30
N ILE A 36 5.12 9.30 -3.54
CA ILE A 36 5.76 8.72 -4.71
C ILE A 36 6.20 9.82 -5.67
N GLN A 37 7.47 9.78 -6.04
CA GLN A 37 8.08 10.63 -7.04
C GLN A 37 8.27 9.82 -8.33
N ILE A 38 7.76 10.33 -9.44
CA ILE A 38 7.82 9.67 -10.74
C ILE A 38 8.39 10.64 -11.76
N GLY A 39 9.33 10.17 -12.58
CA GLY A 39 9.99 10.97 -13.60
C GLY A 39 10.10 10.26 -14.95
N GLY A 40 10.48 11.03 -15.98
CA GLY A 40 10.62 10.54 -17.36
C GLY A 40 9.29 10.46 -18.12
N LYS A 41 9.23 9.60 -19.15
CA LYS A 41 8.00 9.41 -19.95
C LYS A 41 6.87 8.78 -19.13
N LEU A 42 7.19 8.11 -18.02
CA LEU A 42 6.17 7.58 -17.11
C LEU A 42 5.34 8.72 -16.48
N ALA A 43 5.97 9.87 -16.18
CA ALA A 43 5.27 11.02 -15.63
C ALA A 43 4.26 11.64 -16.63
N SER A 44 4.44 11.44 -17.94
CA SER A 44 3.53 11.97 -18.96
C SER A 44 2.21 11.20 -19.07
N ILE A 45 2.10 10.05 -18.42
CA ILE A 45 0.85 9.26 -18.33
C ILE A 45 -0.19 9.99 -17.44
N GLY A 46 0.27 10.97 -16.66
CA GLY A 46 -0.56 11.90 -15.88
C GLY A 46 -0.83 11.43 -14.46
N GLN A 47 -0.78 12.35 -13.50
CA GLN A 47 -0.95 12.08 -12.06
C GLN A 47 -2.26 11.33 -11.77
N ARG A 48 -3.36 11.68 -12.45
CA ARG A 48 -4.67 11.06 -12.21
C ARG A 48 -4.69 9.54 -12.47
N LEU A 49 -4.03 9.05 -13.53
CA LEU A 49 -4.03 7.61 -13.83
C LEU A 49 -3.20 6.85 -12.80
N ILE A 50 -2.08 7.44 -12.39
CA ILE A 50 -1.18 6.92 -11.36
C ILE A 50 -1.95 6.84 -10.03
N ASP A 51 -2.64 7.91 -9.62
CA ASP A 51 -3.44 7.94 -8.40
C ASP A 51 -4.52 6.84 -8.36
N MET A 52 -5.23 6.63 -9.47
CA MET A 52 -6.26 5.59 -9.54
C MET A 52 -5.66 4.18 -9.43
N THR A 53 -4.54 3.95 -10.09
CA THR A 53 -3.85 2.66 -10.08
C THR A 53 -3.28 2.37 -8.68
N SER A 54 -2.62 3.35 -8.06
CA SER A 54 -2.10 3.24 -6.69
C SER A 54 -3.21 2.95 -5.68
N LYS A 55 -4.32 3.69 -5.72
CA LYS A 55 -5.49 3.41 -4.85
C LYS A 55 -6.05 2.00 -5.06
N THR A 56 -6.07 1.52 -6.29
CA THR A 56 -6.53 0.16 -6.61
C THR A 56 -5.60 -0.90 -6.04
N MET A 57 -4.29 -0.75 -6.22
CA MET A 57 -3.28 -1.68 -5.68
C MET A 57 -3.33 -1.73 -4.16
N ILE A 58 -3.42 -0.58 -3.49
CA ILE A 58 -3.56 -0.53 -2.02
C ILE A 58 -4.82 -1.26 -1.58
N ARG A 59 -5.97 -0.98 -2.22
CA ARG A 59 -7.24 -1.65 -1.88
C ARG A 59 -7.15 -3.17 -2.06
N GLN A 60 -6.48 -3.65 -3.12
CA GLN A 60 -6.27 -5.08 -3.33
C GLN A 60 -5.36 -5.69 -2.26
N GLY A 61 -4.27 -5.00 -1.91
CA GLY A 61 -3.36 -5.43 -0.83
C GLY A 61 -4.07 -5.52 0.52
N MET A 62 -4.90 -4.52 0.85
CA MET A 62 -5.70 -4.50 2.08
C MET A 62 -6.74 -5.61 2.13
N LYS A 63 -7.45 -5.88 1.02
CA LYS A 63 -8.35 -7.05 0.95
C LYS A 63 -7.62 -8.37 1.20
N GLY A 64 -6.41 -8.52 0.67
CA GLY A 64 -5.58 -9.70 0.93
C GLY A 64 -5.15 -9.80 2.38
N LEU A 65 -4.80 -8.67 3.00
CA LEU A 65 -4.47 -8.60 4.42
C LEU A 65 -5.68 -8.99 5.29
N ASP A 66 -6.87 -8.44 5.00
CA ASP A 66 -8.11 -8.78 5.72
C ASP A 66 -8.39 -10.29 5.65
N ALA A 67 -8.29 -10.89 4.45
CA ALA A 67 -8.48 -12.32 4.27
C ALA A 67 -7.48 -13.16 5.08
N ALA A 68 -6.19 -12.77 5.08
CA ALA A 68 -5.16 -13.45 5.84
C ALA A 68 -5.35 -13.31 7.36
N LEU A 69 -5.86 -12.17 7.83
CA LEU A 69 -6.17 -11.95 9.24
C LEU A 69 -7.37 -12.80 9.69
N GLU A 70 -8.42 -12.90 8.88
CA GLU A 70 -9.59 -13.75 9.17
C GLU A 70 -9.21 -15.24 9.20
N GLU A 71 -8.38 -15.69 8.27
CA GLU A 71 -7.85 -17.06 8.28
C GLU A 71 -6.99 -17.34 9.53
N ARG A 72 -6.17 -16.37 9.96
CA ARG A 72 -5.39 -16.49 11.21
C ARG A 72 -6.27 -16.53 12.45
N LYS A 73 -7.32 -15.71 12.54
CA LYS A 73 -8.26 -15.74 13.67
C LYS A 73 -8.94 -17.11 13.77
N ALA A 74 -9.37 -17.68 12.64
CA ALA A 74 -9.96 -19.01 12.59
C ALA A 74 -9.01 -20.08 13.13
N ASN A 75 -7.73 -20.01 12.78
CA ASN A 75 -6.71 -20.98 13.22
C ASN A 75 -6.24 -20.81 14.68
N VAL A 76 -6.41 -19.62 15.29
CA VAL A 76 -6.05 -19.39 16.71
C VAL A 76 -7.15 -19.84 17.67
N THR A 77 -8.39 -20.05 17.19
CA THR A 77 -9.54 -20.41 18.05
C THR A 77 -9.68 -21.92 18.28
N ASP A 78 -8.79 -22.76 17.71
CA ASP A 78 -8.79 -24.23 17.82
C ASP A 78 -7.60 -24.78 18.65
N GLY A 79 -6.98 -23.95 19.50
CA GLY A 79 -5.82 -24.30 20.33
C GLY A 79 -6.02 -24.06 21.81
#